data_AF-A0A226DUC8-F1
#
_entry.id   AF-A0A226DUC8-F1
#
_cell.length_a   1.000
_cell.length_b   1.000
_cell.length_c   1.000
_cell.angle_alpha   90.00
_cell.angle_beta   90.00
_cell.angle_gamma   90.00
#
_symmetry.space_group_name_H-M   'P 1'
#
loop_
_entity.id
_entity.type
_entity.pdbx_description
1 polymer ?
#
loop_
_entity_poly.entity_id
_entity_poly.type
_entity_poly.pdbx_seq_one_letter_code
_entity_poly.pdbx_strand_id
1 'polypeptide(L)'
;MKKKQTSLADFLTKKPKSDLASLELEENRKVSSQTTPKVERKVGDTRVSNECERSSQCSSGTLDIGNFMERRPNDQTCQDILVEAWVPDSSFSFPSEENGKRKFQWSWLKQFSWLSYSGILDGAFCRYCFLFANKSSSGGSGGQILGKLVAAPYRKWKNALEDFRKHEKLDYHVACLLDAENFLQIQKGSKLPITASLNNAAEEELQRAKLILDPIIKTLLVCGRQGLALRGHKDCGKLSLRQPDENDGNFRALLRMRIESGDENLRDHIETSSQNATYLSPEIQNEILNLYVTCYENRHITKESFLTFSPVESGTGEAIALKIKEELERLGIQTSYLHGQGYDGCSAMKGSVKGVQAKVRELISSKVLYVHCSSHSFNLALTDACKIPEIRNTFQSINEVIKFIRASPKRISALKNITEENPTTCKRTKLLSFCETRFVERHSSVLRFVEIYDSILDLLEILESKEIRQHQTRPISC
;
A
#
# COMPACT_ATOMS: atom_id res chain seq x y z
N MET A 1 -18.96 41.45 13.57
CA MET A 1 -18.72 40.76 12.28
C MET A 1 -19.02 39.28 12.45
N LYS A 2 -20.09 38.77 11.83
CA LYS A 2 -20.53 37.36 11.98
C LYS A 2 -19.61 36.44 11.17
N LYS A 3 -18.95 35.47 11.81
CA LYS A 3 -18.21 34.41 11.11
C LYS A 3 -19.21 33.45 10.45
N LYS A 4 -19.14 33.33 9.12
CA LYS A 4 -19.91 32.37 8.31
C LYS A 4 -19.54 30.94 8.72
N GLN A 5 -20.54 30.10 8.98
CA GLN A 5 -20.37 28.64 9.02
C GLN A 5 -20.13 28.12 7.59
N THR A 6 -19.16 27.22 7.45
CA THR A 6 -18.84 26.52 6.20
C THR A 6 -19.78 25.34 6.00
N SER A 7 -20.40 25.22 4.83
CA SER A 7 -21.29 24.10 4.51
C SER A 7 -20.50 22.79 4.33
N LEU A 8 -21.16 21.64 4.49
CA LEU A 8 -20.56 20.33 4.24
C LEU A 8 -20.15 20.18 2.75
N ALA A 9 -20.86 20.86 1.84
CA ALA A 9 -20.47 21.00 0.44
C ALA A 9 -19.16 21.78 0.28
N ASP A 10 -18.88 22.80 1.10
CA ASP A 10 -17.60 23.53 1.09
C ASP A 10 -16.45 22.71 1.71
N PHE A 11 -16.77 21.74 2.57
CA PHE A 11 -15.80 20.81 3.14
C PHE A 11 -15.39 19.75 2.11
N LEU A 12 -16.34 19.23 1.34
CA LEU A 12 -16.11 18.24 0.28
C LEU A 12 -15.48 18.84 -1.00
N THR A 13 -15.57 20.16 -1.20
CA THR A 13 -15.05 20.85 -2.41
C THR A 13 -13.79 21.67 -2.17
N LYS A 14 -13.35 21.83 -0.91
CA LYS A 14 -12.07 22.49 -0.61
C LYS A 14 -10.92 21.58 -1.03
N LYS A 15 -10.34 21.86 -2.20
CA LYS A 15 -8.96 21.42 -2.49
C LYS A 15 -8.03 21.95 -1.39
N PRO A 16 -7.15 21.11 -0.81
CA PRO A 16 -6.09 21.60 0.04
C PRO A 16 -5.27 22.63 -0.73
N LYS A 17 -5.05 23.81 -0.14
CA LYS A 17 -3.91 24.64 -0.55
C LYS A 17 -2.65 23.86 -0.19
N SER A 18 -1.74 23.82 -1.16
CA SER A 18 -0.39 23.24 -1.12
C SER A 18 0.24 23.24 0.26
N ASP A 19 0.54 22.03 0.75
CA ASP A 19 1.85 21.62 1.24
C ASP A 19 1.68 20.23 1.84
N LEU A 20 1.83 19.18 1.02
CA LEU A 20 2.21 17.84 1.47
C LEU A 20 2.47 16.97 0.24
N ALA A 21 3.70 17.03 -0.26
CA ALA A 21 4.29 15.90 -0.96
C ALA A 21 4.71 14.91 0.13
N SER A 22 3.91 13.85 0.37
CA SER A 22 4.26 12.56 0.99
C SER A 22 2.97 11.88 1.44
N LEU A 23 2.81 10.60 1.10
CA LEU A 23 1.76 9.66 1.55
C LEU A 23 0.50 9.57 0.67
N GLU A 24 0.62 8.94 -0.50
CA GLU A 24 -0.47 8.16 -1.10
C GLU A 24 0.09 6.85 -1.69
N LEU A 25 0.14 5.81 -0.86
CA LEU A 25 0.19 4.42 -1.31
C LEU A 25 -0.73 3.60 -0.40
N GLU A 26 -1.48 2.70 -1.05
CA GLU A 26 -2.22 1.56 -0.50
C GLU A 26 -3.72 1.73 -0.22
N GLU A 27 -4.50 1.93 -1.29
CA GLU A 27 -5.83 1.31 -1.42
C GLU A 27 -5.77 0.24 -2.53
N ASN A 28 -5.85 -1.04 -2.14
CA ASN A 28 -6.57 -2.12 -2.82
C ASN A 28 -6.07 -3.50 -2.36
N ARG A 29 -6.79 -4.17 -1.44
CA ARG A 29 -6.87 -5.63 -1.46
C ARG A 29 -8.25 -6.13 -1.04
N LYS A 30 -8.89 -6.79 -1.99
CA LYS A 30 -10.18 -7.46 -1.86
C LYS A 30 -10.15 -8.58 -0.83
N VAL A 31 -11.23 -8.61 -0.06
CA VAL A 31 -11.73 -9.65 0.83
C VAL A 31 -11.82 -11.00 0.11
N SER A 32 -11.28 -12.05 0.74
CA SER A 32 -11.68 -13.44 0.49
C SER A 32 -11.95 -14.09 1.84
N SER A 33 -13.22 -14.37 2.09
CA SER A 33 -13.77 -15.03 3.27
C SER A 33 -13.30 -16.49 3.35
N GLN A 34 -12.65 -16.87 4.45
CA GLN A 34 -12.58 -18.26 4.88
C GLN A 34 -12.83 -18.36 6.40
N THR A 35 -13.81 -19.19 6.72
CA THR A 35 -14.32 -19.62 8.02
C THR A 35 -13.24 -20.18 8.95
N THR A 36 -13.21 -19.69 10.18
CA THR A 36 -12.41 -20.24 11.30
C THR A 36 -13.19 -21.35 12.05
N PRO A 37 -12.54 -22.46 12.44
CA PRO A 37 -13.04 -23.32 13.50
C PRO A 37 -12.53 -22.85 14.87
N LYS A 38 -13.44 -22.85 15.84
CA LYS A 38 -13.19 -22.67 17.28
C LYS A 38 -12.25 -23.75 17.81
N VAL A 39 -11.25 -23.38 18.60
CA VAL A 39 -10.58 -24.28 19.54
C VAL A 39 -10.48 -23.61 20.92
N GLU A 40 -10.93 -24.34 21.93
CA GLU A 40 -11.15 -23.96 23.31
C GLU A 40 -9.84 -23.76 24.10
N ARG A 41 -9.87 -22.82 25.04
CA ARG A 41 -8.80 -22.58 26.02
C ARG A 41 -8.79 -23.69 27.08
N LYS A 42 -7.63 -24.30 27.32
CA LYS A 42 -7.29 -24.90 28.62
C LYS A 42 -6.13 -24.14 29.26
N VAL A 43 -6.42 -23.62 30.44
CA VAL A 43 -5.50 -23.00 31.39
C VAL A 43 -4.65 -24.09 32.03
N GLY A 44 -3.35 -23.86 32.11
CA GLY A 44 -2.41 -24.69 32.86
C GLY A 44 -1.21 -23.86 33.30
N ASP A 45 -1.14 -23.61 34.60
CA ASP A 45 -0.02 -22.99 35.31
C ASP A 45 1.27 -23.79 35.11
N THR A 46 2.36 -23.13 34.69
CA THR A 46 3.71 -23.60 35.06
C THR A 46 4.70 -22.44 35.21
N ARG A 47 5.40 -22.48 36.34
CA ARG A 47 6.48 -21.61 36.82
C ARG A 47 7.60 -21.44 35.79
N VAL A 48 8.08 -20.21 35.64
CA VAL A 48 9.30 -19.87 34.89
C VAL A 48 10.52 -20.21 35.75
N SER A 49 11.23 -21.27 35.38
CA SER A 49 12.60 -21.55 35.83
C SER A 49 13.54 -21.32 34.64
N ASN A 50 14.47 -20.38 34.83
CA ASN A 50 15.65 -20.19 33.99
C ASN A 50 16.47 -21.48 33.94
N GLU A 51 16.78 -21.95 32.73
CA GLU A 51 18.04 -22.64 32.46
C GLU A 51 18.35 -22.55 30.96
N CYS A 52 19.54 -22.04 30.67
CA CYS A 52 20.08 -21.77 29.35
C CYS A 52 20.97 -22.95 28.97
N GLU A 53 20.49 -23.81 28.07
CA GLU A 53 21.34 -24.77 27.37
C GLU A 53 21.63 -24.25 25.97
N ARG A 54 22.86 -23.76 25.78
CA ARG A 54 23.42 -23.44 24.46
C ARG A 54 23.66 -24.75 23.71
N SER A 55 22.86 -25.01 22.67
CA SER A 55 23.23 -25.97 21.66
C SER A 55 24.21 -25.33 20.66
N SER A 56 25.37 -25.94 20.61
CA SER A 56 26.44 -25.73 19.65
C SER A 56 26.01 -26.21 18.25
N GLN A 57 25.95 -25.30 17.28
CA GLN A 57 26.45 -25.42 15.90
C GLN A 57 25.81 -24.35 14.98
N CYS A 58 26.56 -23.28 14.68
CA CYS A 58 26.41 -22.57 13.42
C CYS A 58 27.81 -22.25 12.87
N SER A 59 28.38 -23.25 12.21
CA SER A 59 29.59 -23.13 11.41
C SER A 59 29.21 -22.67 10.02
N SER A 60 28.97 -21.37 9.86
CA SER A 60 29.00 -20.65 8.57
C SER A 60 28.98 -19.15 8.86
N GLY A 61 29.96 -18.38 8.36
CA GLY A 61 30.00 -16.91 8.49
C GLY A 61 28.90 -16.17 7.71
N THR A 62 27.72 -16.77 7.55
CA THR A 62 26.59 -16.30 6.74
C THR A 62 25.87 -15.13 7.40
N LEU A 63 25.76 -15.11 8.74
CA LEU A 63 25.18 -14.02 9.53
C LEU A 63 26.22 -13.00 10.01
N ASP A 64 27.41 -12.98 9.41
CA ASP A 64 28.38 -11.90 9.65
C ASP A 64 27.83 -10.58 9.08
N ILE A 65 27.74 -9.55 9.93
CA ILE A 65 27.27 -8.20 9.58
C ILE A 65 28.00 -7.63 8.35
N GLY A 66 29.26 -8.02 8.15
CA GLY A 66 30.07 -7.58 7.02
C GLY A 66 29.51 -7.95 5.65
N ASN A 67 28.70 -9.02 5.55
CA ASN A 67 28.03 -9.40 4.31
C ASN A 67 26.97 -8.39 3.84
N PHE A 68 26.52 -7.50 4.73
CA PHE A 68 25.37 -6.63 4.52
C PHE A 68 25.73 -5.14 4.46
N MET A 69 27.00 -4.80 4.27
CA MET A 69 27.46 -3.41 4.18
C MET A 69 26.86 -2.67 2.97
N GLU A 70 26.76 -3.33 1.82
CA GLU A 70 26.30 -2.73 0.57
C GLU A 70 24.78 -2.82 0.36
N ARG A 71 24.10 -3.75 1.04
CA ARG A 71 22.66 -4.00 0.89
C ARG A 71 22.02 -4.26 2.25
N ARG A 72 20.87 -3.62 2.50
CA ARG A 72 20.06 -3.90 3.69
C ARG A 72 19.56 -5.36 3.65
N PRO A 73 19.70 -6.15 4.74
CA PRO A 73 19.14 -7.50 4.79
C PRO A 73 17.61 -7.48 4.71
N ASN A 74 17.01 -8.60 4.31
CA ASN A 74 15.56 -8.77 4.39
C ASN A 74 15.10 -8.85 5.86
N ASP A 75 13.79 -8.74 6.10
CA ASP A 75 13.22 -8.69 7.46
C ASP A 75 13.53 -9.96 8.29
N GLN A 76 13.54 -11.14 7.67
CA GLN A 76 13.89 -12.40 8.34
C GLN A 76 15.37 -12.40 8.76
N THR A 77 16.28 -12.03 7.87
CA THR A 77 17.71 -11.93 8.17
C THR A 77 18.00 -10.82 9.18
N CYS A 78 17.22 -9.72 9.19
CA CYS A 78 17.31 -8.72 10.25
C CYS A 78 16.94 -9.33 11.61
N GLN A 79 15.90 -10.15 11.69
CA GLN A 79 15.54 -10.90 12.90
C GLN A 79 16.68 -11.82 13.34
N ASP A 80 17.23 -12.59 12.40
CA ASP A 80 18.29 -13.56 12.68
C ASP A 80 19.57 -12.85 13.15
N ILE A 81 19.92 -11.68 12.59
CA ILE A 81 21.05 -10.87 13.08
C ILE A 81 20.77 -10.27 14.46
N LEU A 82 19.52 -9.99 14.81
CA LEU A 82 19.16 -9.45 16.13
C LEU A 82 19.14 -10.52 17.23
N VAL A 83 18.77 -11.75 16.89
CA VAL A 83 18.55 -12.86 17.84
C VAL A 83 19.72 -13.86 17.86
N GLU A 84 20.29 -14.15 16.69
CA GLU A 84 21.29 -15.21 16.44
C GLU A 84 22.55 -14.66 15.75
N ALA A 85 22.94 -13.41 16.06
CA ALA A 85 24.15 -12.79 15.51
C ALA A 85 25.36 -13.73 15.62
N TRP A 86 26.15 -13.83 14.55
CA TRP A 86 27.39 -14.59 14.60
C TRP A 86 28.33 -14.02 15.67
N VAL A 87 28.82 -14.88 16.57
CA VAL A 87 29.78 -14.55 17.63
C VAL A 87 31.04 -15.39 17.42
N PRO A 88 32.23 -14.79 17.30
CA PRO A 88 33.48 -15.55 17.23
C PRO A 88 33.65 -16.45 18.45
N ASP A 89 34.19 -17.65 18.27
CA ASP A 89 34.50 -18.55 19.39
C ASP A 89 35.50 -17.90 20.35
N SER A 90 35.50 -18.32 21.62
CA SER A 90 36.46 -17.87 22.64
C SER A 90 37.93 -18.12 22.25
N SER A 91 38.18 -19.07 21.36
CA SER A 91 39.49 -19.41 20.78
C SER A 91 39.86 -18.60 19.54
N PHE A 92 38.97 -17.72 19.04
CA PHE A 92 39.21 -16.94 17.83
C PHE A 92 40.36 -15.93 18.01
N SER A 93 41.34 -15.99 17.11
CA SER A 93 42.49 -15.09 17.13
C SER A 93 42.20 -13.79 16.38
N PHE A 94 41.82 -12.75 17.11
CA PHE A 94 41.59 -11.43 16.54
C PHE A 94 42.89 -10.82 15.96
N PRO A 95 42.82 -10.20 14.76
CA PRO A 95 43.94 -9.47 14.17
C PRO A 95 44.47 -8.38 15.11
N SER A 96 45.79 -8.24 15.16
CA SER A 96 46.47 -7.19 15.93
C SER A 96 46.76 -5.99 15.02
N GLU A 97 46.75 -4.77 15.59
CA GLU A 97 47.19 -3.56 14.86
C GLU A 97 48.62 -3.73 14.30
N GLU A 98 49.02 -2.96 13.29
CA GLU A 98 50.32 -3.02 12.59
C GLU A 98 51.56 -3.00 13.52
N ASN A 99 51.40 -2.54 14.77
CA ASN A 99 52.44 -2.51 15.80
C ASN A 99 52.37 -3.68 16.82
N GLY A 100 51.49 -4.67 16.62
CA GLY A 100 51.37 -5.91 17.41
C GLY A 100 50.86 -5.77 18.85
N LYS A 101 50.56 -4.55 19.33
CA LYS A 101 50.31 -4.29 20.77
C LYS A 101 48.85 -4.43 21.24
N ARG A 102 47.87 -4.33 20.34
CA ARG A 102 46.44 -4.28 20.72
C ARG A 102 45.55 -5.00 19.70
N LYS A 103 44.55 -5.71 20.22
CA LYS A 103 43.54 -6.47 19.47
C LYS A 103 42.17 -6.37 20.14
N PHE A 104 41.11 -6.64 19.37
CA PHE A 104 39.76 -6.77 19.90
C PHE A 104 39.71 -7.82 21.02
N GLN A 105 38.95 -7.56 22.09
CA GLN A 105 38.82 -8.47 23.21
C GLN A 105 37.45 -9.12 23.18
N TRP A 106 37.43 -10.46 23.23
CA TRP A 106 36.19 -11.24 23.26
C TRP A 106 35.28 -10.86 24.44
N SER A 107 35.87 -10.47 25.58
CA SER A 107 35.13 -10.01 26.77
C SER A 107 34.24 -8.79 26.51
N TRP A 108 34.53 -7.97 25.48
CA TRP A 108 33.70 -6.82 25.13
C TRP A 108 32.34 -7.21 24.55
N LEU A 109 32.25 -8.36 23.88
CA LEU A 109 30.96 -8.89 23.37
C LEU A 109 30.02 -9.30 24.52
N LYS A 110 30.58 -9.71 25.67
CA LYS A 110 29.79 -9.95 26.89
C LYS A 110 29.39 -8.66 27.58
N GLN A 111 30.25 -7.64 27.52
CA GLN A 111 30.02 -6.37 28.23
C GLN A 111 29.03 -5.45 27.51
N PHE A 112 29.04 -5.45 26.18
CA PHE A 112 28.17 -4.62 25.35
C PHE A 112 27.30 -5.52 24.50
N SER A 113 26.05 -5.72 24.95
CA SER A 113 25.15 -6.66 24.31
C SER A 113 24.92 -6.32 22.84
N TRP A 114 24.93 -5.04 22.44
CA TRP A 114 24.76 -4.54 21.07
C TRP A 114 25.97 -4.69 20.15
N LEU A 115 27.14 -5.00 20.69
CA LEU A 115 28.40 -5.07 19.95
C LEU A 115 28.50 -6.37 19.17
N SER A 116 28.93 -6.28 17.92
CA SER A 116 29.18 -7.43 17.06
C SER A 116 30.50 -7.23 16.31
N TYR A 117 31.26 -8.30 16.13
CA TYR A 117 32.51 -8.28 15.37
C TYR A 117 32.28 -8.92 14.00
N SER A 118 32.76 -8.27 12.94
CA SER A 118 32.79 -8.84 11.60
C SER A 118 34.18 -9.41 11.32
N GLY A 119 34.24 -10.73 11.05
CA GLY A 119 35.46 -11.41 10.62
C GLY A 119 35.82 -11.09 9.17
N ILE A 120 34.85 -10.70 8.36
CA ILE A 120 35.07 -10.32 6.94
C ILE A 120 35.68 -8.92 6.84
N LEU A 121 35.20 -7.98 7.67
CA LEU A 121 35.62 -6.59 7.64
C LEU A 121 36.64 -6.24 8.70
N ASP A 122 37.10 -7.22 9.48
CA ASP A 122 38.06 -7.07 10.57
C ASP A 122 37.77 -5.83 11.44
N GLY A 123 36.60 -5.80 12.06
CA GLY A 123 36.24 -4.70 12.95
C GLY A 123 34.86 -4.82 13.58
N ALA A 124 34.61 -3.94 14.53
CA ALA A 124 33.40 -3.96 15.33
C ALA A 124 32.29 -3.05 14.76
N PHE A 125 31.05 -3.49 14.96
CA PHE A 125 29.82 -2.81 14.59
C PHE A 125 28.81 -2.84 15.75
N CYS A 126 27.86 -1.91 15.73
CA CYS A 126 26.66 -1.97 16.54
C CYS A 126 25.53 -2.56 15.70
N ARG A 127 25.01 -3.74 16.06
CA ARG A 127 24.00 -4.44 15.23
C ARG A 127 22.71 -3.63 15.04
N TYR A 128 22.27 -2.93 16.09
CA TYR A 128 21.04 -2.14 16.06
C TYR A 128 21.20 -0.92 15.15
N CYS A 129 22.26 -0.13 15.36
CA CYS A 129 22.51 1.04 14.53
C CYS A 129 22.83 0.65 13.08
N PHE A 130 23.51 -0.48 12.86
CA PHE A 130 23.80 -0.94 11.50
C PHE A 130 22.53 -1.24 10.68
N LEU A 131 21.51 -1.83 11.33
CA LEU A 131 20.26 -2.24 10.70
C LEU A 131 19.21 -1.13 10.60
N PHE A 132 19.12 -0.26 11.62
CA PHE A 132 18.02 0.70 11.76
C PHE A 132 18.43 2.17 11.61
N ALA A 133 19.73 2.50 11.60
CA ALA A 133 20.13 3.89 11.39
C ALA A 133 19.90 4.32 9.94
N ASN A 134 19.40 5.55 9.76
CA ASN A 134 19.17 6.13 8.45
C ASN A 134 20.50 6.53 7.78
N LYS A 135 21.01 5.68 6.88
CA LYS A 135 22.27 5.90 6.15
C LYS A 135 22.17 7.01 5.08
N SER A 136 20.96 7.46 4.75
CA SER A 136 20.68 8.42 3.67
C SER A 136 20.75 9.88 4.10
N SER A 137 20.69 10.15 5.41
CA SER A 137 20.92 11.47 5.98
C SER A 137 22.35 11.53 6.49
N SER A 138 23.11 12.56 6.11
CA SER A 138 24.48 12.83 6.55
C SER A 138 24.61 13.13 8.06
N GLY A 139 23.56 12.88 8.84
CA GLY A 139 23.54 12.77 10.28
C GLY A 139 22.46 11.77 10.70
N GLY A 140 22.73 10.98 11.74
CA GLY A 140 21.69 10.36 12.56
C GLY A 140 20.79 11.42 13.21
N SER A 141 19.72 10.95 13.86
CA SER A 141 18.74 11.80 14.54
C SER A 141 19.41 12.88 15.38
N GLY A 142 19.05 14.16 15.14
CA GLY A 142 19.63 15.31 15.83
C GLY A 142 20.92 15.88 15.23
N GLY A 143 21.31 15.51 14.01
CA GLY A 143 22.49 16.08 13.32
C GLY A 143 23.83 15.47 13.75
N GLN A 144 23.80 14.35 14.48
CA GLN A 144 24.98 13.61 14.89
C GLN A 144 25.50 12.77 13.71
N ILE A 145 26.76 12.93 13.29
CA ILE A 145 27.30 12.21 12.13
C ILE A 145 27.36 10.70 12.42
N LEU A 146 26.87 9.87 11.50
CA LEU A 146 27.04 8.41 11.56
C LEU A 146 28.52 8.06 11.43
N GLY A 147 29.11 7.60 12.53
CA GLY A 147 30.53 7.36 12.63
C GLY A 147 30.92 5.88 12.45
N LYS A 148 32.11 5.58 12.99
CA LYS A 148 32.63 4.21 13.16
C LYS A 148 31.69 3.43 14.08
N LEU A 149 31.52 2.13 13.84
CA LEU A 149 30.50 1.20 14.40
C LEU A 149 29.19 1.10 13.59
N VAL A 150 28.91 2.04 12.68
CA VAL A 150 27.67 2.03 11.87
C VAL A 150 27.96 2.04 10.38
N ALA A 151 28.65 3.08 9.89
CA ALA A 151 28.99 3.24 8.48
C ALA A 151 30.34 2.61 8.12
N ALA A 152 31.20 2.39 9.11
CA ALA A 152 32.53 1.81 8.93
C ALA A 152 32.92 0.95 10.13
N PRO A 153 33.74 -0.11 9.93
CA PRO A 153 34.21 -0.95 11.01
C PRO A 153 35.05 -0.16 12.01
N TYR A 154 34.80 -0.35 13.31
CA TYR A 154 35.64 0.22 14.35
C TYR A 154 36.87 -0.66 14.56
N ARG A 155 38.07 -0.04 14.48
CA ARG A 155 39.38 -0.72 14.59
C ARG A 155 40.36 -0.07 15.59
N LYS A 156 39.96 0.99 16.29
CA LYS A 156 40.86 1.76 17.18
C LYS A 156 40.84 1.19 18.60
N TRP A 157 41.66 0.19 18.89
CA TRP A 157 41.52 -0.56 20.15
C TRP A 157 41.99 0.19 21.41
N LYS A 158 42.77 1.26 21.25
CA LYS A 158 43.32 2.06 22.37
C LYS A 158 42.25 2.63 23.30
N ASN A 159 41.15 3.14 22.74
CA ASN A 159 40.09 3.85 23.48
C ASN A 159 38.73 3.15 23.35
N ALA A 160 38.71 1.87 22.95
CA ALA A 160 37.49 1.14 22.59
C ALA A 160 36.40 1.21 23.67
N LEU A 161 36.76 0.96 24.94
CA LEU A 161 35.80 0.98 26.06
C LEU A 161 35.16 2.36 26.28
N GLU A 162 35.93 3.44 26.11
CA GLU A 162 35.41 4.80 26.27
C GLU A 162 34.49 5.16 25.10
N ASP A 163 34.90 4.81 23.88
CA ASP A 163 34.12 5.07 22.67
C ASP A 163 32.82 4.25 22.62
N PHE A 164 32.82 3.00 23.11
CA PHE A 164 31.62 2.18 23.22
C PHE A 164 30.62 2.76 24.23
N ARG A 165 31.10 3.22 25.40
CA ARG A 165 30.25 3.90 26.39
C ARG A 165 29.71 5.24 25.91
N LYS A 166 30.47 5.95 25.06
CA LYS A 166 29.98 7.16 24.39
C LYS A 166 28.89 6.82 23.37
N HIS A 167 29.09 5.77 22.58
CA HIS A 167 28.12 5.33 21.57
C HIS A 167 26.77 4.95 22.17
N GLU A 168 26.76 4.21 23.28
CA GLU A 168 25.54 3.79 23.98
C GLU A 168 24.66 4.96 24.45
N LYS A 169 25.27 6.14 24.66
CA LYS A 169 24.57 7.37 25.08
C LYS A 169 24.08 8.23 23.92
N LEU A 170 24.34 7.85 22.67
CA LEU A 170 23.93 8.64 21.50
C LEU A 170 22.43 8.46 21.23
N ASP A 171 21.75 9.54 20.87
CA ASP A 171 20.29 9.54 20.69
C ASP A 171 19.85 8.60 19.56
N TYR A 172 20.63 8.55 18.47
CA TYR A 172 20.34 7.63 17.37
C TYR A 172 20.51 6.16 17.78
N HIS A 173 21.39 5.85 18.74
CA HIS A 173 21.54 4.49 19.25
C HIS A 173 20.29 4.06 20.01
N VAL A 174 19.80 4.93 20.91
CA VAL A 174 18.57 4.70 21.67
C VAL A 174 17.36 4.57 20.73
N ALA A 175 17.26 5.41 19.70
CA ALA A 175 16.21 5.30 18.69
C ALA A 175 16.26 3.96 17.93
N CYS A 176 17.45 3.55 17.45
CA CYS A 176 17.62 2.27 16.75
C CYS A 176 17.29 1.06 17.63
N LEU A 177 17.55 1.14 18.95
CA LEU A 177 17.16 0.11 19.90
C LEU A 177 15.63 -0.01 20.00
N LEU A 178 14.93 1.12 20.11
CA LEU A 178 13.46 1.15 20.14
C LEU A 178 12.85 0.65 18.82
N ASP A 179 13.43 1.02 17.69
CA ASP A 179 12.99 0.54 16.37
C ASP A 179 13.16 -0.98 16.23
N ALA A 180 14.30 -1.52 16.68
CA ALA A 180 14.56 -2.95 16.68
C ALA A 180 13.60 -3.72 17.60
N GLU A 181 13.29 -3.17 18.77
CA GLU A 181 12.33 -3.78 19.70
C GLU A 181 10.91 -3.80 19.10
N ASN A 182 10.46 -2.68 18.53
CA ASN A 182 9.17 -2.60 17.83
C ASN A 182 9.10 -3.59 16.66
N PHE A 183 10.18 -3.69 15.87
CA PHE A 183 10.28 -4.64 14.76
C PHE A 183 10.11 -6.10 15.24
N LEU A 184 10.82 -6.49 16.31
CA LEU A 184 10.72 -7.84 16.89
C LEU A 184 9.32 -8.11 17.46
N GLN A 185 8.68 -7.12 18.09
CA GLN A 185 7.30 -7.25 18.60
C GLN A 185 6.27 -7.44 17.48
N ILE A 186 6.45 -6.76 16.35
CA ILE A 186 5.60 -6.91 15.16
C ILE A 186 5.77 -8.32 14.56
N GLN A 187 7.01 -8.77 14.38
CA GLN A 187 7.27 -10.09 13.82
C GLN A 187 6.76 -11.24 14.70
N LYS A 188 6.85 -11.09 16.03
CA LYS A 188 6.28 -12.05 17.00
C LYS A 188 4.75 -11.99 17.07
N GLY A 189 4.10 -11.07 16.37
CA GLY A 189 2.64 -10.87 16.39
C GLY A 189 2.12 -10.24 17.69
N SER A 190 2.98 -9.72 18.56
CA SER A 190 2.60 -9.09 19.83
C SER A 190 2.09 -7.65 19.65
N LYS A 191 2.41 -7.01 18.52
CA LYS A 191 2.02 -5.63 18.20
C LYS A 191 1.68 -5.54 16.71
N LEU A 192 0.61 -4.83 16.37
CA LEU A 192 0.26 -4.58 14.97
C LEU A 192 1.16 -3.50 14.37
N PRO A 193 1.45 -3.57 13.05
CA PRO A 193 2.06 -2.45 12.33
C PRO A 193 1.23 -1.18 12.47
N ILE A 194 1.89 -0.01 12.49
CA ILE A 194 1.21 1.29 12.62
C ILE A 194 0.18 1.49 11.51
N THR A 195 0.50 1.11 10.28
CA THR A 195 -0.42 1.19 9.13
C THR A 195 -1.68 0.36 9.34
N ALA A 196 -1.54 -0.88 9.81
CA ALA A 196 -2.67 -1.73 10.15
C ALA A 196 -3.50 -1.14 11.30
N SER A 197 -2.85 -0.58 12.31
CA SER A 197 -3.53 0.08 13.44
C SER A 197 -4.32 1.31 13.00
N LEU A 198 -3.79 2.13 12.10
CA LEU A 198 -4.49 3.30 11.55
C LEU A 198 -5.69 2.89 10.70
N ASN A 199 -5.53 1.88 9.85
CA ASN A 199 -6.63 1.35 9.04
C ASN A 199 -7.75 0.78 9.91
N ASN A 200 -7.40 0.04 10.97
CA ASN A 200 -8.39 -0.48 11.92
C ASN A 200 -9.14 0.65 12.63
N ALA A 201 -8.43 1.69 13.09
CA ALA A 201 -9.05 2.83 13.74
C ALA A 201 -10.02 3.58 12.81
N ALA A 202 -9.66 3.76 11.53
CA ALA A 202 -10.52 4.38 10.53
C ALA A 202 -11.78 3.53 10.25
N GLU A 203 -11.63 2.20 10.15
CA GLU A 203 -12.76 1.28 9.97
C GLU A 203 -13.70 1.29 11.19
N GLU A 204 -13.15 1.30 12.40
CA GLU A 204 -13.94 1.41 13.64
C GLU A 204 -14.72 2.73 13.72
N GLU A 205 -14.13 3.83 13.26
CA GLU A 205 -14.80 5.13 13.17
C GLU A 205 -15.94 5.11 12.14
N LEU A 206 -15.70 4.52 10.97
CA LEU A 206 -16.73 4.34 9.94
C LEU A 206 -17.90 3.47 10.44
N GLN A 207 -17.60 2.40 11.17
CA GLN A 207 -18.61 1.53 11.75
C GLN A 207 -19.44 2.24 12.82
N ARG A 208 -18.79 3.01 13.71
CA ARG A 208 -19.50 3.87 14.67
C ARG A 208 -20.40 4.89 13.98
N ALA A 209 -19.89 5.58 12.96
CA ALA A 209 -20.67 6.56 12.20
C ALA A 209 -21.92 5.92 11.55
N LYS A 210 -21.80 4.69 11.01
CA LYS A 210 -22.93 3.95 10.44
C LYS A 210 -23.99 3.61 11.49
N LEU A 211 -23.57 3.14 12.67
CA LEU A 211 -24.49 2.80 13.78
C LEU A 211 -25.29 4.02 14.26
N ILE A 212 -24.73 5.24 14.12
CA ILE A 212 -25.38 6.49 14.51
C ILE A 212 -26.27 7.05 13.39
N LEU A 213 -25.77 7.08 12.16
CA LEU A 213 -26.48 7.68 11.03
C LEU A 213 -27.67 6.84 10.55
N ASP A 214 -27.56 5.52 10.61
CA ASP A 214 -28.64 4.61 10.19
C ASP A 214 -29.98 4.85 10.92
N PRO A 215 -30.06 4.93 12.25
CA PRO A 215 -31.32 5.21 12.94
C PRO A 215 -31.85 6.63 12.66
N ILE A 216 -30.97 7.62 12.50
CA ILE A 216 -31.34 9.00 12.16
C ILE A 216 -31.99 9.04 10.77
N ILE A 217 -31.32 8.48 9.77
CA ILE A 217 -31.81 8.42 8.39
C ILE A 217 -33.13 7.63 8.33
N LYS A 218 -33.19 6.45 8.93
CA LYS A 218 -34.42 5.63 8.95
C LYS A 218 -35.60 6.36 9.56
N THR A 219 -35.37 7.16 10.61
CA THR A 219 -36.43 7.97 11.22
C THR A 219 -36.93 9.06 10.27
N LEU A 220 -36.03 9.78 9.60
CA LEU A 220 -36.41 10.75 8.56
C LEU A 220 -37.21 10.10 7.43
N LEU A 221 -36.80 8.91 6.99
CA LEU A 221 -37.49 8.16 5.94
C LEU A 221 -38.89 7.70 6.36
N VAL A 222 -39.06 7.25 7.60
CA VAL A 222 -40.39 6.89 8.11
C VAL A 222 -41.29 8.12 8.09
N CYS A 223 -40.82 9.26 8.60
CA CYS A 223 -41.61 10.48 8.56
C CYS A 223 -41.97 10.90 7.14
N GLY A 224 -40.99 10.90 6.22
CA GLY A 224 -41.22 11.25 4.82
C GLY A 224 -42.20 10.31 4.11
N ARG A 225 -42.08 9.00 4.32
CA ARG A 225 -42.95 8.00 3.68
C ARG A 225 -44.37 8.00 4.22
N GLN A 226 -44.55 8.31 5.50
CA GLN A 226 -45.85 8.34 6.16
C GLN A 226 -46.51 9.73 6.09
N GLY A 227 -45.87 10.72 5.45
CA GLY A 227 -46.37 12.09 5.38
C GLY A 227 -46.43 12.79 6.74
N LEU A 228 -45.57 12.39 7.69
CA LEU A 228 -45.50 13.01 9.01
C LEU A 228 -44.66 14.28 8.95
N ALA A 229 -45.18 15.38 9.51
CA ALA A 229 -44.42 16.61 9.68
C ALA A 229 -43.18 16.35 10.53
N LEU A 230 -41.99 16.73 10.06
CA LEU A 230 -40.73 16.47 10.77
C LEU A 230 -40.58 17.32 12.03
N ARG A 231 -41.02 18.57 11.94
CA ARG A 231 -40.70 19.66 12.88
C ARG A 231 -41.92 20.09 13.69
N GLY A 232 -41.68 20.49 14.93
CA GLY A 232 -42.68 21.04 15.85
C GLY A 232 -42.54 22.55 16.03
N HIS A 233 -43.04 23.06 17.14
CA HIS A 233 -42.95 24.49 17.48
C HIS A 233 -41.53 24.92 17.87
N LYS A 234 -40.76 24.03 18.51
CA LYS A 234 -39.36 24.27 18.92
C LYS A 234 -38.50 23.03 18.63
N ASP A 235 -37.86 22.97 17.48
CA ASP A 235 -37.03 21.84 17.04
C ASP A 235 -35.51 22.13 17.08
N CYS A 236 -35.11 23.29 17.60
CA CYS A 236 -33.72 23.74 17.65
C CYS A 236 -32.98 23.32 18.94
N GLY A 237 -31.65 23.21 18.83
CA GLY A 237 -30.78 22.89 19.95
C GLY A 237 -30.65 21.39 20.28
N LYS A 238 -29.94 21.09 21.37
CA LYS A 238 -29.63 19.72 21.80
C LYS A 238 -30.92 18.93 22.03
N LEU A 239 -30.93 17.65 21.64
CA LEU A 239 -32.03 16.75 21.94
C LEU A 239 -32.02 16.40 23.43
N SER A 240 -33.08 16.80 24.13
CA SER A 240 -33.37 16.28 25.47
C SER A 240 -33.89 14.86 25.33
N LEU A 241 -33.40 13.94 26.16
CA LEU A 241 -33.94 12.58 26.23
C LEU A 241 -35.27 12.51 26.98
N ARG A 242 -35.62 13.54 27.75
CA ARG A 242 -36.93 13.65 28.40
C ARG A 242 -37.96 14.20 27.42
N GLN A 243 -39.21 13.82 27.63
CA GLN A 243 -40.33 14.42 26.91
C GLN A 243 -40.36 15.94 27.15
N PRO A 244 -40.42 16.76 26.09
CA PRO A 244 -40.52 18.21 26.21
C PRO A 244 -41.95 18.62 26.55
N ASP A 245 -42.10 19.75 27.25
CA ASP A 245 -43.41 20.33 27.58
C ASP A 245 -44.12 20.89 26.33
N GLU A 246 -43.35 21.35 25.34
CA GLU A 246 -43.83 21.81 24.05
C GLU A 246 -43.44 20.83 22.93
N ASN A 247 -44.30 20.69 21.93
CA ASN A 247 -44.05 19.79 20.80
C ASN A 247 -42.80 20.20 19.99
N ASP A 248 -41.75 19.37 20.03
CA ASP A 248 -40.49 19.56 19.30
C ASP A 248 -40.41 18.80 17.96
N GLY A 249 -41.50 18.15 17.55
CA GLY A 249 -41.67 17.53 16.23
C GLY A 249 -41.54 16.00 16.22
N ASN A 250 -42.16 15.38 15.21
CA ASN A 250 -42.23 13.92 15.11
C ASN A 250 -40.85 13.27 14.94
N PHE A 251 -39.91 13.94 14.26
CA PHE A 251 -38.55 13.42 14.09
C PHE A 251 -37.86 13.22 15.44
N ARG A 252 -37.88 14.24 16.31
CA ARG A 252 -37.26 14.21 17.64
C ARG A 252 -37.98 13.26 18.59
N ALA A 253 -39.31 13.19 18.52
CA ALA A 253 -40.11 12.22 19.27
C ALA A 253 -39.78 10.76 18.92
N LEU A 254 -39.63 10.45 17.63
CA LEU A 254 -39.28 9.09 17.18
C LEU A 254 -37.84 8.70 17.53
N LEU A 255 -36.90 9.65 17.56
CA LEU A 255 -35.55 9.39 18.05
C LEU A 255 -35.55 9.06 19.55
N ARG A 256 -36.32 9.80 20.36
CA ARG A 256 -36.54 9.48 21.78
C ARG A 256 -37.12 8.07 21.94
N MET A 257 -38.15 7.73 21.17
CA MET A 257 -38.76 6.39 21.17
C MET A 257 -37.74 5.28 20.82
N ARG A 258 -36.84 5.50 19.85
CA ARG A 258 -35.77 4.54 19.51
C ARG A 258 -34.80 4.34 20.67
N ILE A 259 -34.39 5.42 21.32
CA ILE A 259 -33.50 5.38 22.48
C ILE A 259 -34.18 4.65 23.65
N GLU A 260 -35.46 4.92 23.90
CA GLU A 260 -36.26 4.21 24.91
C GLU A 260 -36.43 2.73 24.58
N SER A 261 -36.39 2.36 23.29
CA SER A 261 -36.44 0.98 22.82
C SER A 261 -35.09 0.25 22.85
N GLY A 262 -34.02 0.88 23.35
CA GLY A 262 -32.71 0.23 23.56
C GLY A 262 -31.60 0.59 22.55
N ASP A 263 -31.73 1.67 21.78
CA ASP A 263 -30.67 2.16 20.90
C ASP A 263 -29.59 2.94 21.69
N GLU A 264 -28.70 2.19 22.38
CA GLU A 264 -27.66 2.75 23.24
C GLU A 264 -26.60 3.54 22.46
N ASN A 265 -26.26 3.14 21.23
CA ASN A 265 -25.31 3.88 20.40
C ASN A 265 -25.84 5.27 20.04
N LEU A 266 -27.13 5.36 19.72
CA LEU A 266 -27.78 6.64 19.47
C LEU A 266 -27.87 7.47 20.76
N ARG A 267 -28.17 6.85 21.91
CA ARG A 267 -28.18 7.53 23.22
C ARG A 267 -26.83 8.17 23.50
N ASP A 268 -25.76 7.38 23.47
CA ASP A 268 -24.40 7.83 23.76
C ASP A 268 -23.99 8.96 22.82
N HIS A 269 -24.33 8.85 21.53
CA HIS A 269 -24.05 9.89 20.55
C HIS A 269 -24.75 11.20 20.90
N ILE A 270 -26.03 11.18 21.24
CA ILE A 270 -26.81 12.39 21.57
C ILE A 270 -26.32 13.03 22.87
N GLU A 271 -25.89 12.24 23.85
CA GLU A 271 -25.42 12.74 25.14
C GLU A 271 -24.01 13.35 25.05
N THR A 272 -23.09 12.67 24.35
CA THR A 272 -21.65 13.01 24.30
C THR A 272 -21.26 13.97 23.18
N SER A 273 -22.03 14.01 22.08
CA SER A 273 -21.63 14.79 20.91
C SER A 273 -21.79 16.29 21.10
N SER A 274 -20.85 17.03 20.52
CA SER A 274 -20.96 18.49 20.40
C SER A 274 -22.18 18.86 19.54
N GLN A 275 -22.78 20.04 19.78
CA GLN A 275 -24.03 20.45 19.13
C GLN A 275 -23.99 20.37 17.59
N ASN A 276 -22.82 20.62 16.99
CA ASN A 276 -22.62 20.60 15.54
C ASN A 276 -22.48 19.20 14.94
N ALA A 277 -22.38 18.16 15.77
CA ALA A 277 -22.13 16.78 15.34
C ALA A 277 -23.30 15.85 15.63
N THR A 278 -24.46 16.37 16.02
CA THR A 278 -25.64 15.56 16.36
C THR A 278 -26.45 15.10 15.13
N TYR A 279 -26.23 15.74 13.98
CA TYR A 279 -26.96 15.50 12.72
C TYR A 279 -28.48 15.73 12.80
N LEU A 280 -28.96 16.44 13.82
CA LEU A 280 -30.39 16.66 14.05
C LEU A 280 -30.93 17.99 13.53
N SER A 281 -30.09 18.86 12.99
CA SER A 281 -30.52 20.22 12.61
C SER A 281 -31.48 20.20 11.41
N PRO A 282 -32.40 21.17 11.30
CA PRO A 282 -33.29 21.31 10.15
C PRO A 282 -32.57 21.25 8.79
N GLU A 283 -31.39 21.84 8.70
CA GLU A 283 -30.56 21.88 7.50
C GLU A 283 -30.06 20.48 7.14
N ILE A 284 -29.54 19.74 8.12
CA ILE A 284 -29.03 18.36 7.91
C ILE A 284 -30.17 17.41 7.56
N GLN A 285 -31.34 17.56 8.20
CA GLN A 285 -32.53 16.78 7.86
C GLN A 285 -32.90 16.96 6.38
N ASN A 286 -32.93 18.21 5.91
CA ASN A 286 -33.22 18.53 4.51
C ASN A 286 -32.14 17.99 3.56
N GLU A 287 -30.88 18.08 3.94
CA GLU A 287 -29.76 17.54 3.14
C GLU A 287 -29.87 16.01 2.99
N ILE A 288 -30.12 15.28 4.08
CA ILE A 288 -30.31 13.83 4.05
C ILE A 288 -31.50 13.45 3.16
N LEU A 289 -32.62 14.18 3.26
CA LEU A 289 -33.78 13.92 2.42
C LEU A 289 -33.51 14.20 0.95
N ASN A 290 -32.82 15.30 0.64
CA ASN A 290 -32.42 15.62 -0.74
C ASN A 290 -31.47 14.56 -1.30
N LEU A 291 -30.49 14.10 -0.51
CA LEU A 291 -29.60 13.01 -0.89
C LEU A 291 -30.38 11.71 -1.13
N TYR A 292 -31.34 11.39 -0.26
CA TYR A 292 -32.16 10.20 -0.43
C TYR A 292 -33.03 10.28 -1.68
N VAL A 293 -33.71 11.42 -1.93
CA VAL A 293 -34.48 11.66 -3.15
C VAL A 293 -33.56 11.55 -4.37
N THR A 294 -32.39 12.18 -4.33
CA THR A 294 -31.37 12.08 -5.39
C THR A 294 -30.97 10.62 -5.62
N CYS A 295 -30.68 9.83 -4.59
CA CYS A 295 -30.33 8.42 -4.74
C CYS A 295 -31.51 7.54 -5.20
N TYR A 296 -32.74 7.89 -4.82
CA TYR A 296 -33.94 7.13 -5.14
C TYR A 296 -34.45 7.43 -6.56
N GLU A 297 -34.49 8.71 -6.96
CA GLU A 297 -34.76 9.15 -8.33
C GLU A 297 -33.66 8.68 -9.28
N ASN A 298 -32.40 8.67 -8.83
CA ASN A 298 -31.29 8.04 -9.54
C ASN A 298 -31.22 6.52 -9.37
N ARG A 299 -32.32 5.82 -9.02
CA ARG A 299 -32.50 4.39 -9.35
C ARG A 299 -32.63 4.17 -10.86
N HIS A 300 -31.80 4.84 -11.65
CA HIS A 300 -31.29 4.23 -12.87
C HIS A 300 -30.54 2.98 -12.44
N ILE A 301 -31.21 1.82 -12.52
CA ILE A 301 -30.48 0.55 -12.61
C ILE A 301 -29.61 0.73 -13.86
N THR A 302 -28.33 1.04 -13.65
CA THR A 302 -27.36 1.14 -14.75
C THR A 302 -27.27 -0.24 -15.38
N LYS A 303 -27.96 -0.41 -16.50
CA LYS A 303 -27.92 -1.63 -17.29
C LYS A 303 -26.86 -1.44 -18.36
N GLU A 304 -25.74 -2.11 -18.18
CA GLU A 304 -24.73 -2.23 -19.21
C GLU A 304 -25.12 -3.35 -20.17
N SER A 305 -25.29 -3.00 -21.45
CA SER A 305 -25.57 -3.95 -22.51
C SER A 305 -24.57 -3.75 -23.63
N PHE A 306 -23.85 -4.79 -24.00
CA PHE A 306 -23.06 -4.80 -25.22
C PHE A 306 -23.99 -4.72 -26.43
N LEU A 307 -23.73 -3.80 -27.37
CA LEU A 307 -24.56 -3.60 -28.55
C LEU A 307 -24.10 -4.46 -29.73
N THR A 308 -22.90 -4.19 -30.25
CA THR A 308 -22.33 -4.91 -31.40
C THR A 308 -20.86 -4.59 -31.56
N PHE A 309 -20.14 -5.43 -32.31
CA PHE A 309 -18.91 -5.01 -32.98
C PHE A 309 -19.28 -4.39 -34.33
N SER A 310 -18.63 -3.29 -34.70
CA SER A 310 -18.79 -2.69 -36.02
C SER A 310 -17.41 -2.47 -36.65
N PRO A 311 -17.17 -2.97 -37.87
CA PRO A 311 -15.91 -2.75 -38.56
C PRO A 311 -15.80 -1.27 -38.97
N VAL A 312 -14.61 -0.69 -38.76
CA VAL A 312 -14.31 0.68 -39.13
C VAL A 312 -13.18 0.67 -40.16
N GLU A 313 -13.45 1.21 -41.35
CA GLU A 313 -12.49 1.24 -42.47
C GLU A 313 -11.47 2.37 -42.34
N SER A 314 -11.79 3.44 -41.60
CA SER A 314 -10.95 4.62 -41.40
C SER A 314 -10.91 5.03 -39.93
N GLY A 315 -9.70 5.15 -39.36
CA GLY A 315 -9.47 5.56 -37.97
C GLY A 315 -9.65 7.06 -37.69
N THR A 316 -10.25 7.82 -38.60
CA THR A 316 -10.51 9.26 -38.40
C THR A 316 -11.71 9.47 -37.48
N GLY A 317 -11.69 10.55 -36.69
CA GLY A 317 -12.79 10.84 -35.75
C GLY A 317 -14.14 11.03 -36.44
N GLU A 318 -14.15 11.53 -37.68
CA GLU A 318 -15.35 11.70 -38.50
C GLU A 318 -15.93 10.37 -38.97
N ALA A 319 -15.10 9.49 -39.55
CA ALA A 319 -15.56 8.17 -39.99
C ALA A 319 -16.13 7.33 -38.83
N ILE A 320 -15.48 7.38 -37.66
CA ILE A 320 -15.94 6.67 -36.46
C ILE A 320 -17.26 7.27 -35.95
N ALA A 321 -17.39 8.60 -35.91
CA ALA A 321 -18.62 9.25 -35.44
C ALA A 321 -19.82 8.95 -36.35
N LEU A 322 -19.61 8.97 -37.68
CA LEU A 322 -20.63 8.59 -38.66
C LEU A 322 -21.06 7.13 -38.44
N LYS A 323 -20.09 6.23 -38.27
CA LYS A 323 -20.36 4.80 -38.04
C LYS A 323 -21.15 4.56 -36.77
N ILE A 324 -20.85 5.28 -35.68
CA ILE A 324 -21.61 5.19 -34.42
C ILE A 324 -23.07 5.58 -34.66
N LYS A 325 -23.32 6.67 -35.38
CA LYS A 325 -24.69 7.11 -35.70
C LYS A 325 -25.43 6.06 -36.51
N GLU A 326 -24.81 5.54 -37.58
CA GLU A 326 -25.40 4.51 -38.44
C GLU A 326 -25.75 3.23 -37.68
N GLU A 327 -24.86 2.76 -36.79
CA GLU A 327 -25.11 1.54 -36.01
C GLU A 327 -26.21 1.74 -34.95
N LEU A 328 -26.27 2.90 -34.31
CA LEU A 328 -27.36 3.22 -33.38
C LEU A 328 -28.72 3.23 -34.11
N GLU A 329 -28.77 3.85 -35.29
CA GLU A 329 -29.97 3.88 -36.13
C GLU A 329 -30.37 2.48 -36.61
N ARG A 330 -29.40 1.66 -37.03
CA ARG A 330 -29.61 0.26 -37.44
C ARG A 330 -30.17 -0.61 -36.31
N LEU A 331 -29.77 -0.34 -35.07
CA LEU A 331 -30.27 -1.03 -33.88
C LEU A 331 -31.61 -0.47 -33.37
N GLY A 332 -32.17 0.55 -34.03
CA GLY A 332 -33.42 1.20 -33.62
C GLY A 332 -33.27 2.07 -32.36
N ILE A 333 -32.04 2.45 -32.00
CA ILE A 333 -31.76 3.29 -30.84
C ILE A 333 -31.85 4.76 -31.27
N GLN A 334 -32.82 5.48 -30.72
CA GLN A 334 -33.00 6.89 -31.01
C GLN A 334 -31.82 7.70 -30.43
N THR A 335 -31.07 8.35 -31.32
CA THR A 335 -29.89 9.16 -30.98
C THR A 335 -30.23 10.42 -30.18
N SER A 336 -31.49 10.85 -30.17
CA SER A 336 -32.02 11.94 -29.34
C SER A 336 -31.86 11.68 -27.83
N TYR A 337 -31.83 10.42 -27.40
CA TYR A 337 -31.61 10.02 -26.01
C TYR A 337 -30.13 9.81 -25.66
N LEU A 338 -29.20 10.12 -26.57
CA LEU A 338 -27.78 10.08 -26.28
C LEU A 338 -27.41 11.27 -25.39
N HIS A 339 -27.08 11.01 -24.12
CA HIS A 339 -26.71 12.05 -23.15
C HIS A 339 -25.20 12.14 -22.93
N GLY A 340 -24.46 11.07 -23.20
CA GLY A 340 -23.04 11.00 -22.92
C GLY A 340 -22.29 10.03 -23.82
N GLN A 341 -21.00 10.28 -23.96
CA GLN A 341 -20.05 9.48 -24.73
C GLN A 341 -18.73 9.39 -23.95
N GLY A 342 -18.10 8.21 -23.96
CA GLY A 342 -16.86 7.96 -23.23
C GLY A 342 -15.84 7.25 -24.12
N TYR A 343 -14.66 7.84 -24.29
CA TYR A 343 -13.58 7.27 -25.11
C TYR A 343 -12.21 7.41 -24.44
N ASP A 344 -11.22 6.69 -24.99
CA ASP A 344 -9.83 6.88 -24.60
C ASP A 344 -9.28 8.25 -25.02
N GLY A 345 -8.07 8.56 -24.56
CA GLY A 345 -7.40 9.83 -24.79
C GLY A 345 -6.72 9.96 -26.14
N CYS A 346 -6.90 9.00 -27.05
CA CYS A 346 -6.31 9.06 -28.38
C CYS A 346 -6.78 10.33 -29.10
N SER A 347 -5.89 10.97 -29.86
CA SER A 347 -6.20 12.23 -30.56
C SER A 347 -7.40 12.10 -31.51
N ALA A 348 -7.56 10.94 -32.14
CA ALA A 348 -8.71 10.62 -33.00
C ALA A 348 -10.04 10.56 -32.22
N MET A 349 -10.01 10.23 -30.92
CA MET A 349 -11.20 10.14 -30.07
C MET A 349 -11.47 11.45 -29.32
N LYS A 350 -10.47 11.93 -28.58
CA LYS A 350 -10.54 13.11 -27.68
C LYS A 350 -10.48 14.45 -28.41
N GLY A 351 -9.96 14.50 -29.64
CA GLY A 351 -9.72 15.76 -30.35
C GLY A 351 -10.91 16.71 -30.31
N SER A 352 -10.67 17.98 -29.94
CA SER A 352 -11.72 18.99 -29.75
C SER A 352 -12.34 19.49 -31.06
N VAL A 353 -11.69 19.24 -32.19
CA VAL A 353 -12.11 19.70 -33.52
C VAL A 353 -12.38 18.53 -34.47
N LYS A 354 -11.42 17.60 -34.59
CA LYS A 354 -11.49 16.46 -35.51
C LYS A 354 -11.68 15.11 -34.81
N GLY A 355 -11.83 15.11 -33.48
CA GLY A 355 -12.02 13.89 -32.73
C GLY A 355 -13.46 13.40 -32.77
N VAL A 356 -13.66 12.11 -32.49
CA VAL A 356 -15.00 11.50 -32.38
C VAL A 356 -15.89 12.32 -31.45
N GLN A 357 -15.36 12.79 -30.31
CA GLN A 357 -16.17 13.54 -29.35
C GLN A 357 -16.74 14.85 -29.89
N ALA A 358 -15.96 15.56 -30.72
CA ALA A 358 -16.40 16.77 -31.38
C ALA A 358 -17.42 16.45 -32.48
N LYS A 359 -17.16 15.41 -33.28
CA LYS A 359 -18.01 15.02 -34.40
C LYS A 359 -19.35 14.43 -33.97
N VAL A 360 -19.39 13.64 -32.89
CA VAL A 360 -20.65 13.17 -32.31
C VAL A 360 -21.51 14.32 -31.80
N ARG A 361 -20.90 15.36 -31.19
CA ARG A 361 -21.64 16.56 -30.77
C ARG A 361 -22.16 17.38 -31.95
N GLU A 362 -21.42 17.43 -33.04
CA GLU A 362 -21.81 18.10 -34.28
C GLU A 362 -22.95 17.35 -35.00
N LEU A 363 -22.85 16.02 -35.11
CA LEU A 363 -23.78 15.18 -35.87
C LEU A 363 -25.08 14.83 -35.11
N ILE A 364 -25.02 14.68 -33.78
CA ILE A 364 -26.16 14.20 -32.98
C ILE A 364 -26.75 15.33 -32.15
N SER A 365 -25.98 15.88 -31.20
CA SER A 365 -26.44 16.96 -30.33
C SER A 365 -25.27 17.60 -29.58
N SER A 366 -25.28 18.93 -29.50
CA SER A 366 -24.28 19.70 -28.74
C SER A 366 -24.31 19.43 -27.23
N LYS A 367 -25.40 18.81 -26.73
CA LYS A 367 -25.58 18.48 -25.31
C LYS A 367 -24.91 17.17 -24.88
N VAL A 368 -24.39 16.37 -25.80
CA VAL A 368 -23.76 15.07 -25.48
C VAL A 368 -22.46 15.29 -24.71
N LEU A 369 -22.44 14.90 -23.44
CA LEU A 369 -21.28 15.04 -22.56
C LEU A 369 -20.16 14.08 -22.98
N TYR A 370 -18.94 14.58 -23.11
CA TYR A 370 -17.78 13.72 -23.32
C TYR A 370 -17.10 13.45 -21.99
N VAL A 371 -16.86 12.17 -21.70
CA VAL A 371 -16.13 11.71 -20.52
C VAL A 371 -14.83 11.07 -20.99
N HIS A 372 -13.71 11.64 -20.58
CA HIS A 372 -12.40 11.04 -20.84
C HIS A 372 -12.21 9.81 -19.95
N CYS A 373 -11.77 8.69 -20.53
CA CYS A 373 -11.58 7.44 -19.79
C CYS A 373 -10.63 7.61 -18.59
N SER A 374 -11.13 7.36 -17.38
CA SER A 374 -10.35 7.43 -16.14
C SER A 374 -9.20 6.43 -16.15
N SER A 375 -9.41 5.21 -16.64
CA SER A 375 -8.35 4.19 -16.76
C SER A 375 -7.22 4.64 -17.69
N HIS A 376 -7.55 5.32 -18.78
CA HIS A 376 -6.53 5.89 -19.67
C HIS A 376 -5.81 7.08 -19.02
N SER A 377 -6.53 7.96 -18.34
CA SER A 377 -5.96 9.09 -17.58
C SER A 377 -4.95 8.61 -16.54
N PHE A 378 -5.33 7.59 -15.77
CA PHE A 378 -4.47 6.99 -14.76
C PHE A 378 -3.24 6.32 -15.39
N ASN A 379 -3.41 5.61 -16.50
CA ASN A 379 -2.30 5.02 -17.25
C ASN A 379 -1.30 6.07 -17.77
N LEU A 380 -1.78 7.24 -18.20
CA LEU A 380 -0.92 8.36 -18.60
C LEU A 380 -0.13 8.91 -17.41
N ALA A 381 -0.79 9.15 -16.27
CA ALA A 381 -0.13 9.62 -15.04
C ALA A 381 0.96 8.65 -14.58
N LEU A 382 0.68 7.35 -14.59
CA LEU A 382 1.65 6.31 -14.25
C LEU A 382 2.82 6.26 -15.23
N THR A 383 2.54 6.36 -16.54
CA THR A 383 3.60 6.38 -17.56
C THR A 383 4.51 7.58 -17.38
N ASP A 384 3.96 8.73 -16.99
CA ASP A 384 4.73 9.92 -16.69
C ASP A 384 5.58 9.76 -15.43
N ALA A 385 5.02 9.22 -14.35
CA ALA A 385 5.73 8.92 -13.11
C ALA A 385 6.91 7.94 -13.34
N CYS A 386 6.79 7.00 -14.28
CA CYS A 386 7.84 6.04 -14.62
C CYS A 386 8.94 6.60 -15.54
N LYS A 387 8.93 7.91 -15.88
CA LYS A 387 10.02 8.54 -16.65
C LYS A 387 11.30 8.74 -15.85
N ILE A 388 11.26 8.53 -14.53
CA ILE A 388 12.44 8.54 -13.65
C ILE A 388 13.50 7.59 -14.22
N PRO A 389 14.76 8.04 -14.46
CA PRO A 389 15.78 7.25 -15.17
C PRO A 389 15.99 5.86 -14.60
N GLU A 390 16.05 5.73 -13.28
CA GLU A 390 16.26 4.48 -12.57
C GLU A 390 15.13 3.49 -12.87
N ILE A 391 13.88 3.93 -12.73
CA ILE A 391 12.69 3.12 -12.99
C ILE A 391 12.61 2.74 -14.47
N ARG A 392 12.85 3.70 -15.36
CA ARG A 392 12.84 3.49 -16.81
C ARG A 392 13.88 2.45 -17.22
N ASN A 393 15.10 2.55 -16.70
CA ASN A 393 16.19 1.61 -16.99
C ASN A 393 15.84 0.21 -16.48
N THR A 394 15.29 0.08 -15.27
CA THR A 394 14.82 -1.21 -14.74
C THR A 394 13.74 -1.82 -15.63
N PHE A 395 12.73 -1.04 -16.04
CA PHE A 395 11.69 -1.54 -16.94
C PHE A 395 12.24 -1.93 -18.32
N GLN A 396 13.22 -1.21 -18.83
CA GLN A 396 13.88 -1.57 -20.08
C GLN A 396 14.64 -2.90 -19.94
N SER A 397 15.41 -3.10 -18.87
CA SER A 397 16.08 -4.38 -18.59
C SER A 397 15.09 -5.54 -18.48
N ILE A 398 13.99 -5.36 -17.73
CA ILE A 398 12.93 -6.37 -17.61
C ILE A 398 12.34 -6.69 -18.99
N ASN A 399 12.03 -5.68 -19.80
CA ASN A 399 11.46 -5.86 -21.13
C ASN A 399 12.42 -6.65 -22.05
N GLU A 400 13.72 -6.34 -22.04
CA GLU A 400 14.72 -7.03 -22.85
C GLU A 400 14.88 -8.50 -22.44
N VAL A 401 14.92 -8.80 -21.13
CA VAL A 401 14.96 -10.20 -20.65
C VAL A 401 13.69 -10.95 -21.06
N ILE A 402 12.52 -10.33 -20.91
CA ILE A 402 11.25 -10.92 -21.34
C ILE A 402 11.24 -11.21 -22.85
N LYS A 403 11.68 -10.25 -23.68
CA LYS A 403 11.79 -10.42 -25.14
C LYS A 403 12.77 -11.54 -25.48
N PHE A 404 13.94 -11.57 -24.85
CA PHE A 404 14.94 -12.59 -25.07
C PHE A 404 14.39 -14.00 -24.82
N ILE A 405 13.79 -14.23 -23.64
CA ILE A 405 13.21 -15.54 -23.31
C ILE A 405 12.09 -15.89 -24.29
N ARG A 406 11.18 -14.95 -24.56
CA ARG A 406 10.01 -15.19 -25.41
C ARG A 406 10.33 -15.38 -26.89
N ALA A 407 11.48 -14.89 -27.36
CA ALA A 407 11.93 -15.08 -28.74
C ALA A 407 12.24 -16.55 -29.09
N SER A 408 12.34 -17.46 -28.10
CA SER A 408 12.59 -18.88 -28.34
C SER A 408 11.65 -19.78 -27.54
N PRO A 409 10.85 -20.64 -28.21
CA PRO A 409 10.05 -21.66 -27.53
C PRO A 409 10.88 -22.59 -26.63
N LYS A 410 12.15 -22.86 -27.00
CA LYS A 410 13.07 -23.67 -26.20
C LYS A 410 13.40 -23.00 -24.87
N ARG A 411 13.63 -21.68 -24.87
CA ARG A 411 13.89 -20.89 -23.65
C ARG A 411 12.66 -20.81 -22.75
N ILE A 412 11.47 -20.64 -23.34
CA ILE A 412 10.21 -20.69 -22.60
C ILE A 412 10.02 -22.06 -21.91
N SER A 413 10.27 -23.16 -22.63
CA SER A 413 10.13 -24.51 -22.07
C SER A 413 11.16 -24.78 -20.98
N ALA A 414 12.41 -24.33 -21.16
CA ALA A 414 13.45 -24.47 -20.14
C ALA A 414 13.10 -23.69 -18.87
N LEU A 415 12.62 -22.44 -19.00
CA LEU A 415 12.15 -21.65 -17.87
C LEU A 415 11.04 -22.38 -17.10
N LYS A 416 10.07 -22.94 -17.83
CA LYS A 416 8.95 -23.67 -17.24
C LYS A 416 9.43 -24.86 -16.40
N ASN A 417 10.36 -25.65 -16.93
CA ASN A 417 10.90 -26.81 -16.21
C ASN A 417 11.65 -26.39 -14.93
N ILE A 418 12.52 -25.37 -15.00
CA ILE A 418 13.25 -24.84 -13.84
C ILE A 418 12.28 -24.31 -12.77
N THR A 419 11.21 -23.63 -13.20
CA THR A 419 10.19 -23.09 -12.28
C THR A 419 9.37 -24.20 -11.62
N GLU A 420 9.17 -25.34 -12.29
CA GLU A 420 8.45 -26.51 -11.75
C GLU A 420 9.32 -27.33 -10.79
N GLU A 421 10.65 -27.32 -10.94
CA GLU A 421 11.62 -28.01 -10.09
C GLU A 421 11.94 -27.25 -8.78
N ASN A 422 11.71 -25.94 -8.72
CA ASN A 422 11.90 -25.08 -7.54
C ASN A 422 10.54 -24.63 -6.92
N PRO A 423 9.89 -25.46 -6.07
CA PRO A 423 8.51 -25.23 -5.62
C PRO A 423 8.33 -24.19 -4.49
N THR A 424 9.37 -23.44 -4.10
CA THR A 424 9.34 -22.61 -2.89
C THR A 424 8.46 -21.34 -2.99
N THR A 425 8.02 -20.90 -4.19
CA THR A 425 7.34 -19.59 -4.27
C THR A 425 6.09 -19.42 -5.16
N CYS A 426 5.75 -20.25 -6.17
CA CYS A 426 4.47 -20.01 -6.89
C CYS A 426 3.92 -21.14 -7.79
N LYS A 427 2.58 -21.24 -7.87
CA LYS A 427 1.83 -22.10 -8.83
C LYS A 427 1.81 -21.58 -10.28
N ARG A 428 2.50 -20.47 -10.59
CA ARG A 428 2.35 -19.76 -11.87
C ARG A 428 3.66 -19.76 -12.67
N THR A 429 3.70 -20.55 -13.74
CA THR A 429 4.92 -20.83 -14.52
C THR A 429 5.06 -19.99 -15.80
N LYS A 430 4.06 -19.15 -16.13
CA LYS A 430 4.02 -18.40 -17.40
C LYS A 430 4.54 -16.98 -17.23
N LEU A 431 5.61 -16.64 -17.94
CA LEU A 431 6.09 -15.26 -18.08
C LEU A 431 5.14 -14.46 -18.99
N LEU A 432 4.65 -13.33 -18.48
CA LEU A 432 3.72 -12.45 -19.18
C LEU A 432 4.47 -11.52 -20.15
N SER A 433 3.80 -11.11 -21.23
CA SER A 433 4.34 -10.11 -22.16
C SER A 433 4.38 -8.73 -21.51
N PHE A 434 5.43 -7.97 -21.77
CA PHE A 434 5.53 -6.58 -21.32
C PHE A 434 4.82 -5.67 -22.33
N CYS A 435 3.73 -5.03 -21.92
CA CYS A 435 2.92 -4.15 -22.80
C CYS A 435 3.25 -2.68 -22.54
N GLU A 436 3.98 -2.02 -23.43
CA GLU A 436 4.43 -0.63 -23.21
C GLU A 436 3.28 0.37 -23.03
N THR A 437 2.12 0.11 -23.65
CA THR A 437 1.02 1.08 -23.72
C THR A 437 -0.03 0.92 -22.61
N ARG A 438 -0.07 -0.21 -21.87
CA ARG A 438 -1.09 -0.49 -20.84
C ARG A 438 -0.47 -0.89 -19.52
N PHE A 439 -0.50 0.01 -18.54
CA PHE A 439 0.14 -0.18 -17.24
C PHE A 439 -0.45 -1.34 -16.42
N VAL A 440 -1.76 -1.60 -16.53
CA VAL A 440 -2.39 -2.76 -15.85
C VAL A 440 -1.76 -4.09 -16.31
N GLU A 441 -1.40 -4.18 -17.58
CA GLU A 441 -0.66 -5.32 -18.14
C GLU A 441 0.83 -5.28 -17.73
N ARG A 442 1.47 -4.09 -17.67
CA ARG A 442 2.87 -3.92 -17.19
C ARG A 442 3.06 -4.36 -15.75
N HIS A 443 2.22 -3.89 -14.84
CA HIS A 443 2.30 -4.20 -13.41
C HIS A 443 2.23 -5.72 -13.17
N SER A 444 1.31 -6.40 -13.85
CA SER A 444 1.18 -7.86 -13.76
C SER A 444 2.44 -8.58 -14.25
N SER A 445 3.06 -8.07 -15.33
CA SER A 445 4.30 -8.63 -15.88
C SER A 445 5.51 -8.37 -14.99
N VAL A 446 5.61 -7.21 -14.35
CA VAL A 446 6.68 -6.89 -13.38
C VAL A 446 6.55 -7.74 -12.13
N LEU A 447 5.34 -7.84 -11.54
CA LEU A 447 5.12 -8.72 -10.39
C LEU A 447 5.46 -10.17 -10.72
N ARG A 448 5.02 -10.67 -11.89
CA ARG A 448 5.38 -12.03 -12.33
C ARG A 448 6.88 -12.18 -12.50
N PHE A 449 7.56 -11.19 -13.07
CA PHE A 449 9.00 -11.22 -13.25
C PHE A 449 9.73 -11.32 -11.91
N VAL A 450 9.28 -10.59 -10.89
CA VAL A 450 9.83 -10.67 -9.53
C VAL A 450 9.51 -12.03 -8.88
N GLU A 451 8.29 -12.55 -9.06
CA GLU A 451 7.88 -13.87 -8.52
C GLU A 451 8.77 -15.03 -9.03
N ILE A 452 9.23 -14.98 -10.29
CA ILE A 452 10.05 -16.04 -10.90
C ILE A 452 11.50 -15.60 -11.15
N TYR A 453 11.95 -14.56 -10.43
CA TYR A 453 13.25 -13.94 -10.68
C TYR A 453 14.42 -14.92 -10.53
N ASP A 454 14.42 -15.74 -9.48
CA ASP A 454 15.46 -16.74 -9.24
C ASP A 454 15.51 -17.78 -10.38
N SER A 455 14.36 -18.28 -10.83
CA SER A 455 14.29 -19.19 -11.98
C SER A 455 14.73 -18.56 -13.30
N ILE A 456 14.57 -17.24 -13.45
CA ILE A 456 15.09 -16.50 -14.61
C ILE A 456 16.62 -16.42 -14.53
N LEU A 457 17.19 -16.15 -13.34
CA LEU A 457 18.64 -16.12 -13.15
C LEU A 457 19.26 -17.49 -13.45
N ASP A 458 18.71 -18.56 -12.86
CA ASP A 458 19.16 -19.94 -13.11
C ASP A 458 19.17 -20.27 -14.61
N LEU A 459 18.11 -19.88 -15.33
CA LEU A 459 18.03 -20.08 -16.78
C LEU A 459 19.13 -19.32 -17.51
N LEU A 460 19.38 -18.06 -17.16
CA LEU A 460 20.38 -17.24 -17.82
C LEU A 460 21.79 -17.79 -17.58
N GLU A 461 22.10 -18.26 -16.37
CA GLU A 461 23.37 -18.93 -16.03
C GLU A 461 23.54 -20.27 -16.78
N ILE A 462 22.46 -21.06 -16.92
CA ILE A 462 22.46 -22.29 -17.71
C ILE A 462 22.71 -21.99 -19.20
N LEU A 463 22.18 -20.89 -19.72
CA LEU A 463 22.39 -20.49 -21.11
C LEU A 463 23.83 -19.99 -21.34
N GLU A 464 24.35 -19.17 -20.44
CA GLU A 464 25.74 -18.68 -20.49
C GLU A 464 26.74 -19.85 -20.44
N SER A 465 26.56 -20.80 -19.51
CA SER A 465 27.42 -21.98 -19.39
C SER A 465 27.35 -22.93 -20.59
N LYS A 466 26.26 -22.90 -21.38
CA LYS A 466 26.13 -23.65 -22.64
C LYS A 466 26.77 -22.92 -23.83
N GLU A 467 26.70 -21.60 -23.89
CA GLU A 467 27.34 -20.79 -24.94
C GLU A 467 28.87 -20.79 -24.80
N ILE A 468 29.39 -20.71 -23.57
CA ILE A 468 30.84 -20.81 -23.30
C ILE A 468 31.40 -22.16 -23.77
N ARG A 469 30.65 -23.25 -23.59
CA ARG A 469 31.05 -24.59 -24.09
C ARG A 469 31.03 -24.69 -25.61
N GLN A 470 30.12 -24.00 -26.31
CA GLN A 470 30.08 -24.01 -27.77
C GLN A 470 31.20 -23.19 -28.41
N HIS A 471 31.66 -22.12 -27.75
CA HIS A 471 32.79 -21.31 -28.22
C HIS A 471 34.16 -21.92 -27.90
N GLN A 472 34.28 -22.75 -26.87
CA GLN A 472 35.52 -23.50 -26.59
C GLN A 472 35.72 -24.73 -27.50
N THR A 473 34.70 -25.17 -28.25
CA THR A 473 34.77 -26.36 -29.12
C THR A 473 34.97 -26.09 -30.61
N ARG A 474 35.39 -24.88 -31.04
CA ARG A 474 35.88 -24.68 -32.42
C ARG A 474 37.41 -24.77 -32.44
N PRO A 475 38.01 -25.89 -32.91
CA PRO A 475 39.41 -25.87 -33.26
C PRO A 475 39.58 -24.90 -34.42
N ILE A 476 40.53 -23.98 -34.28
CA ILE A 476 41.10 -23.23 -35.40
C ILE A 476 41.79 -24.27 -36.28
N SER A 477 41.17 -24.63 -37.40
CA SER A 477 41.85 -25.36 -38.46
C SER A 477 42.79 -24.39 -39.17
N CYS A 478 44.10 -24.66 -39.08
CA CYS A 478 45.12 -24.11 -39.95
C CYS A 478 44.83 -24.35 -41.43
#